data_AF-A0A1V9EVQ5-F1
#
_entry.id   AF-A0A1V9EVQ5-F1
#
_cell.length_a   1.000
_cell.length_b   1.000
_cell.length_c   1.000
_cell.angle_alpha   90.00
_cell.angle_beta   90.00
_cell.angle_gamma   90.00
#
_symmetry.space_group_name_H-M   'P 1'
#
loop_
_entity.id
_entity.type
_entity.pdbx_description
1 polymer ?
#
loop_
_entity_poly.entity_id
_entity_poly.type
_entity_poly.pdbx_seq_one_letter_code
_entity_poly.pdbx_strand_id
1 'polypeptide(L)'
;MRIVFGWNSLKVRSFTLDELGIMKNLEPGTELEVRQAYFHLFWIPFFGLGKRWIVRKGDKMYEMPAEIKALARNSLTNVKTPWYTFTGPILIVAGLIIFSIATKVERMQDHKRSVARFNEEAKALDEKLHHLTTNDFITVEKMDGINSYELYLKVEDINGDDIAVTPVICTSDKPMIVENEYTKHAGTLPSVKMSYKNLLSAFPKEYDSSRGAAAMRQGTSLLNDGENYVVKDVVRHFKPIVKVNFANFYTGTINIRCYNEGWPATITEMKNLVGNIDWSQMINTDMPGRQSNYSSQYTLDGTNYKRGEPYKFVMTLKDTTGHSYKYEFENKGSNNVVIREL
;
A
#
# COMPACT_ATOMS: atom_id res chain seq x y z
N MET A 1 29.98 7.61 -15.42
CA MET A 1 30.38 6.99 -14.13
C MET A 1 31.56 6.08 -14.39
N ARG A 2 32.70 6.25 -13.69
CA ARG A 2 33.92 5.46 -13.93
C ARG A 2 34.13 4.49 -12.76
N ILE A 3 34.14 3.19 -13.04
CA ILE A 3 34.42 2.15 -12.04
C ILE A 3 35.94 2.01 -11.94
N VAL A 4 36.49 2.15 -10.73
CA VAL A 4 37.93 2.01 -10.48
C VAL A 4 38.16 0.72 -9.69
N PHE A 5 38.88 -0.23 -10.28
CA PHE A 5 39.25 -1.48 -9.63
C PHE A 5 40.71 -1.81 -9.93
N GLY A 6 41.33 -2.63 -9.07
CA GLY A 6 42.73 -2.97 -9.24
C GLY A 6 43.32 -3.70 -8.04
N TRP A 7 44.64 -3.84 -8.07
CA TRP A 7 45.43 -4.52 -7.05
C TRP A 7 46.33 -3.50 -6.36
N ASN A 8 46.33 -3.47 -5.04
CA ASN A 8 47.24 -2.61 -4.28
C ASN A 8 47.79 -3.38 -3.05
N SER A 9 48.75 -2.78 -2.34
CA SER A 9 49.32 -3.34 -1.13
C SER A 9 49.43 -2.30 -0.02
N LEU A 10 48.93 -2.66 1.16
CA LEU A 10 48.97 -1.82 2.33
C LEU A 10 50.10 -2.29 3.25
N LYS A 11 50.89 -1.35 3.77
CA LYS A 11 51.89 -1.65 4.80
C LYS A 11 51.18 -2.04 6.10
N VAL A 12 51.39 -3.27 6.54
CA VAL A 12 50.82 -3.81 7.79
C VAL A 12 51.79 -3.61 8.95
N ARG A 13 53.07 -3.89 8.72
CA ARG A 13 54.14 -3.74 9.72
C ARG A 13 55.47 -3.51 9.02
N SER A 14 56.34 -2.72 9.63
CA SER A 14 57.76 -2.62 9.27
C SER A 14 58.59 -3.13 10.42
N PHE A 15 59.75 -3.69 10.10
CA PHE A 15 60.75 -4.16 11.04
C PHE A 15 62.11 -3.60 10.66
N THR A 16 62.90 -3.24 11.65
CA THR A 16 64.34 -3.01 11.46
C THR A 16 65.07 -4.35 11.51
N LEU A 17 66.29 -4.40 10.97
CA LEU A 17 67.10 -5.62 11.01
C LEU A 17 67.53 -5.98 12.44
N ASP A 18 67.69 -4.97 13.29
CA ASP A 18 68.02 -5.12 14.72
C ASP A 18 66.88 -5.81 15.48
N GLU A 19 65.62 -5.43 15.20
CA GLU A 19 64.43 -6.08 15.77
C GLU A 19 64.30 -7.55 15.37
N LEU A 20 64.97 -7.96 14.29
CA LEU A 20 64.97 -9.34 13.78
C LEU A 20 66.20 -10.13 14.22
N GLY A 21 67.15 -9.50 14.93
CA GLY A 21 68.40 -10.13 15.36
C GLY A 21 69.35 -10.48 14.20
N ILE A 22 69.16 -9.87 13.03
CA ILE A 22 69.97 -10.11 11.83
C ILE A 22 71.04 -9.02 11.75
N MET A 23 72.10 -9.13 12.56
CA MET A 23 73.22 -8.18 12.49
C MET A 23 74.17 -8.57 11.35
N LYS A 24 74.05 -7.87 10.21
CA LYS A 24 75.08 -7.80 9.17
C LYS A 24 75.17 -6.36 8.64
N ASN A 25 76.38 -5.93 8.30
CA ASN A 25 76.73 -4.64 7.69
C ASN A 25 75.92 -4.37 6.40
N LEU A 26 74.68 -3.90 6.53
CA LEU A 26 73.87 -3.43 5.41
C LEU A 26 73.77 -1.91 5.41
N GLU A 27 73.54 -1.37 4.23
CA GLU A 27 73.41 0.06 3.97
C GLU A 27 72.37 0.71 4.91
N PRO A 28 72.69 1.85 5.54
CA PRO A 28 71.76 2.60 6.38
C PRO A 28 70.44 2.89 5.65
N GLY A 29 69.31 2.71 6.35
CA GLY A 29 67.98 2.97 5.80
C GLY A 29 67.30 1.78 5.09
N THR A 30 67.77 0.55 5.34
CA THR A 30 67.10 -0.67 4.87
C THR A 30 66.02 -1.12 5.87
N GLU A 31 64.76 -1.15 5.44
CA GLU A 31 63.62 -1.62 6.26
C GLU A 31 62.98 -2.87 5.66
N LEU A 32 62.51 -3.78 6.51
CA LEU A 32 61.70 -4.91 6.08
C LEU A 32 60.21 -4.60 6.28
N GLU A 33 59.45 -4.55 5.19
CA GLU A 33 58.01 -4.29 5.23
C GLU A 33 57.21 -5.57 4.97
N VAL A 34 56.19 -5.77 5.80
CA VAL A 34 55.11 -6.72 5.57
C VAL A 34 53.93 -5.95 5.02
N ARG A 35 53.57 -6.24 3.77
CA ARG A 35 52.43 -5.62 3.11
C ARG A 35 51.34 -6.65 2.85
N GLN A 36 50.08 -6.29 3.05
CA GLN A 36 48.95 -7.11 2.67
C GLN A 36 48.52 -6.68 1.27
N ALA A 37 48.64 -7.59 0.29
CA ALA A 37 48.07 -7.39 -1.03
C ALA A 37 46.55 -7.55 -0.95
N TYR A 38 45.81 -6.69 -1.64
CA TYR A 38 44.36 -6.71 -1.67
C TYR A 38 43.81 -6.29 -3.04
N PHE A 39 42.66 -6.84 -3.40
CA PHE A 39 41.83 -6.34 -4.48
C PHE A 39 41.06 -5.14 -3.97
N HIS A 40 40.92 -4.07 -4.77
CA HIS A 40 40.08 -2.94 -4.40
C HIS A 40 39.02 -2.64 -5.46
N LEU A 41 37.90 -2.12 -4.99
CA LEU A 41 36.83 -1.56 -5.81
C LEU A 41 36.52 -0.16 -5.25
N PHE A 42 36.51 0.87 -6.10
CA PHE A 42 36.41 2.28 -5.70
C PHE A 42 37.41 2.69 -4.61
N TRP A 43 38.65 2.20 -4.71
CA TRP A 43 39.73 2.40 -3.72
C TRP A 43 39.50 1.75 -2.35
N ILE A 44 38.37 1.07 -2.15
CA ILE A 44 38.04 0.34 -0.91
C ILE A 44 38.64 -1.08 -1.02
N PRO A 45 39.43 -1.53 -0.03
CA PRO A 45 39.88 -2.92 0.03
C PRO A 45 38.70 -3.89 0.04
N PHE A 46 38.62 -4.77 -0.95
CA PHE A 46 37.50 -5.67 -1.12
C PHE A 46 37.82 -7.03 -0.48
N PHE A 47 38.90 -7.70 -0.88
CA PHE A 47 39.44 -8.88 -0.17
C PHE A 47 40.97 -8.93 -0.22
N GLY A 48 41.58 -9.52 0.81
CA GLY A 48 43.01 -9.79 0.87
C GLY A 48 43.43 -10.95 -0.04
N LEU A 49 44.61 -10.85 -0.65
CA LEU A 49 45.15 -11.84 -1.60
C LEU A 49 46.35 -12.61 -1.06
N GLY A 50 46.98 -12.06 -0.04
CA GLY A 50 48.17 -12.63 0.57
C GLY A 50 49.13 -11.56 1.07
N LYS A 51 50.14 -11.99 1.81
CA LYS A 51 51.19 -11.11 2.33
C LYS A 51 52.34 -11.05 1.33
N ARG A 52 52.87 -9.85 1.13
CA ARG A 52 54.11 -9.58 0.39
C ARG A 52 55.17 -9.12 1.39
N TRP A 53 56.35 -9.69 1.26
CA TRP A 53 57.51 -9.38 2.09
C TRP A 53 58.47 -8.58 1.22
N ILE A 54 58.73 -7.34 1.61
CA ILE A 54 59.45 -6.38 0.78
C ILE A 54 60.63 -5.84 1.58
N VAL A 55 61.78 -5.72 0.91
CA VAL A 55 62.92 -4.95 1.41
C VAL A 55 62.81 -3.56 0.80
N ARG A 56 62.72 -2.53 1.65
CA ARG A 56 62.69 -1.14 1.22
C ARG A 56 64.08 -0.54 1.39
N LYS A 57 64.61 0.02 0.29
CA LYS A 57 65.86 0.78 0.26
C LYS A 57 65.57 2.15 -0.33
N GLY A 58 65.42 3.16 0.54
CA GLY A 58 64.91 4.47 0.15
C GLY A 58 63.50 4.39 -0.45
N ASP A 59 63.34 4.87 -1.69
CA ASP A 59 62.06 4.86 -2.41
C ASP A 59 61.81 3.59 -3.24
N LYS A 60 62.77 2.67 -3.27
CA LYS A 60 62.67 1.44 -4.07
C LYS A 60 62.25 0.26 -3.20
N MET A 61 61.33 -0.55 -3.74
CA MET A 61 60.79 -1.75 -3.13
C MET A 61 61.27 -2.98 -3.88
N TYR A 62 61.90 -3.91 -3.16
CA TYR A 62 62.42 -5.17 -3.72
C TYR A 62 61.74 -6.37 -3.05
N GLU A 63 61.54 -7.46 -3.79
CA GLU A 63 61.08 -8.71 -3.20
C GLU A 63 62.14 -9.25 -2.23
N MET A 64 61.69 -9.71 -1.06
CA MET A 64 62.60 -10.21 -0.03
C MET A 64 63.31 -11.50 -0.47
N PRO A 65 64.66 -11.53 -0.47
CA PRO A 65 65.41 -12.74 -0.76
C PRO A 65 65.03 -13.92 0.15
N ALA A 66 65.06 -15.13 -0.38
CA ALA A 66 64.65 -16.34 0.34
C ALA A 66 65.45 -16.56 1.65
N GLU A 67 66.73 -16.20 1.66
CA GLU A 67 67.61 -16.32 2.83
C GLU A 67 67.16 -15.43 4.00
N ILE A 68 66.83 -14.16 3.72
CA ILE A 68 66.33 -13.22 4.73
C ILE A 68 64.96 -13.65 5.24
N LYS A 69 64.11 -14.15 4.32
CA LYS A 69 62.78 -14.67 4.67
C LYS A 69 62.86 -15.90 5.59
N ALA A 70 63.88 -16.75 5.41
CA ALA A 70 64.13 -17.90 6.27
C ALA A 70 64.58 -17.48 7.69
N LEU A 71 65.50 -16.52 7.77
CA LEU A 71 66.00 -15.98 9.05
C LEU A 71 64.91 -15.25 9.85
N ALA A 72 64.07 -14.47 9.16
CA ALA A 72 63.01 -13.70 9.79
C ALA A 72 61.70 -14.48 9.99
N ARG A 73 61.65 -15.78 9.65
CA ARG A 73 60.42 -16.59 9.61
C ARG A 73 59.60 -16.52 10.90
N ASN A 74 60.25 -16.57 12.07
CA ASN A 74 59.56 -16.56 13.36
C ASN A 74 58.91 -15.20 13.67
N SER A 75 59.57 -14.10 13.33
CA SER A 75 59.04 -12.74 13.56
C SER A 75 58.00 -12.34 12.50
N LEU A 76 58.16 -12.83 11.28
CA LEU A 76 57.27 -12.53 10.15
C LEU A 76 55.95 -13.33 10.22
N THR A 77 55.98 -14.59 10.65
CA THR A 77 54.77 -15.45 10.69
C THR A 77 53.69 -14.94 11.65
N ASN A 78 54.05 -14.16 12.68
CA ASN A 78 53.11 -13.62 13.68
C ASN A 78 52.31 -12.38 13.22
N VAL A 79 52.59 -11.81 12.06
CA VAL A 79 51.86 -10.62 11.59
C VAL A 79 50.46 -11.04 11.12
N LYS A 80 49.40 -10.65 11.83
CA LYS A 80 48.01 -10.97 11.43
C LYS A 80 47.57 -10.16 10.21
N THR A 81 46.68 -10.73 9.40
CA THR A 81 46.03 -9.98 8.31
C THR A 81 45.04 -8.97 8.91
N PRO A 82 45.10 -7.69 8.54
CA PRO A 82 44.16 -6.70 9.04
C PRO A 82 42.72 -7.02 8.61
N TRP A 83 41.77 -6.93 9.54
CA TRP A 83 40.37 -7.26 9.27
C TRP A 83 39.74 -6.37 8.19
N TYR A 84 40.18 -5.12 8.07
CA TYR A 84 39.65 -4.17 7.09
C TYR A 84 40.02 -4.52 5.64
N THR A 85 40.91 -5.49 5.39
CA THR A 85 41.11 -5.98 4.01
C THR A 85 39.91 -6.77 3.48
N PHE A 86 38.94 -7.07 4.35
CA PHE A 86 37.67 -7.71 4.02
C PHE A 86 36.49 -6.73 4.06
N THR A 87 36.73 -5.41 3.95
CA THR A 87 35.64 -4.42 3.98
C THR A 87 34.59 -4.67 2.90
N GLY A 88 34.96 -5.19 1.72
CA GLY A 88 34.00 -5.55 0.67
C GLY A 88 32.93 -6.55 1.13
N PRO A 89 33.29 -7.81 1.46
CA PRO A 89 32.37 -8.80 2.01
C PRO A 89 31.61 -8.32 3.25
N ILE A 90 32.27 -7.59 4.16
CA ILE A 90 31.61 -7.03 5.35
C ILE A 90 30.48 -6.08 4.94
N LEU A 91 30.73 -5.17 3.99
CA LEU A 91 29.72 -4.24 3.49
C LEU A 91 28.59 -4.96 2.74
N ILE A 92 28.89 -6.02 1.99
CA ILE A 92 27.87 -6.85 1.34
C ILE A 92 26.96 -7.49 2.39
N VAL A 93 27.54 -8.14 3.40
CA VAL A 93 26.77 -8.78 4.49
C VAL A 93 25.94 -7.75 5.25
N ALA A 94 26.53 -6.61 5.61
CA ALA A 94 25.82 -5.52 6.27
C ALA A 94 24.65 -4.99 5.40
N GLY A 95 24.87 -4.82 4.10
CA GLY A 95 23.85 -4.42 3.14
C GLY A 95 22.70 -5.42 3.06
N LEU A 96 23.00 -6.73 3.00
CA LEU A 96 21.99 -7.79 3.00
C LEU A 96 21.17 -7.81 4.30
N ILE A 97 21.81 -7.60 5.45
CA ILE A 97 21.13 -7.51 6.75
C ILE A 97 20.18 -6.30 6.77
N ILE A 98 20.66 -5.12 6.38
CA ILE A 98 19.85 -3.90 6.32
C ILE A 98 18.66 -4.08 5.37
N PHE A 99 18.88 -4.65 4.19
CA PHE A 99 17.83 -4.95 3.22
C PHE A 99 16.79 -5.94 3.75
N SER A 100 17.22 -7.01 4.43
CA SER A 100 16.32 -7.99 5.05
C SER A 100 15.47 -7.36 6.17
N ILE A 101 16.05 -6.47 6.98
CA ILE A 101 15.31 -5.75 8.01
C ILE A 101 14.30 -4.79 7.37
N ALA A 102 14.71 -3.99 6.39
CA ALA A 102 13.86 -3.03 5.72
C ALA A 102 12.63 -3.70 5.08
N THR A 103 12.85 -4.77 4.32
CA THR A 103 11.75 -5.54 3.69
C THR A 103 10.82 -6.20 4.70
N LYS A 104 11.31 -6.65 5.86
CA LYS A 104 10.48 -7.19 6.94
C LYS A 104 9.64 -6.11 7.61
N VAL A 105 10.20 -4.91 7.82
CA VAL A 105 9.48 -3.77 8.40
C VAL A 105 8.38 -3.29 7.46
N GLU A 106 8.67 -3.14 6.17
CA GLU A 106 7.70 -2.76 5.14
C GLU A 106 6.52 -3.74 5.10
N ARG A 107 6.79 -5.05 4.99
CA ARG A 107 5.75 -6.09 5.03
C ARG A 107 4.89 -6.03 6.29
N MET A 108 5.50 -5.77 7.45
CA MET A 108 4.76 -5.65 8.71
C MET A 108 3.88 -4.39 8.75
N GLN A 109 4.35 -3.27 8.19
CA GLN A 109 3.55 -2.06 8.08
C GLN A 109 2.38 -2.23 7.11
N ASP A 110 2.62 -2.84 5.95
CA ASP A 110 1.58 -3.12 4.98
C ASP A 110 0.54 -4.11 5.52
N HIS A 111 0.98 -5.13 6.26
CA HIS A 111 0.09 -6.04 6.97
C HIS A 111 -0.79 -5.30 7.98
N LYS A 112 -0.20 -4.44 8.84
CA LYS A 112 -0.96 -3.64 9.81
C LYS A 112 -1.98 -2.72 9.13
N ARG A 113 -1.59 -2.07 8.02
CA ARG A 113 -2.48 -1.21 7.23
C ARG A 113 -3.63 -2.00 6.63
N SER A 114 -3.35 -3.20 6.11
CA SER A 114 -4.35 -4.06 5.48
C SER A 114 -5.36 -4.60 6.49
N VAL A 115 -4.90 -5.01 7.68
CA VAL A 115 -5.77 -5.41 8.80
C VAL A 115 -6.61 -4.23 9.29
N ALA A 116 -6.01 -3.05 9.46
CA ALA A 116 -6.74 -1.86 9.89
C ALA A 116 -7.84 -1.47 8.89
N ARG A 117 -7.52 -1.46 7.59
CA ARG A 117 -8.50 -1.20 6.52
C ARG A 117 -9.60 -2.25 6.52
N PHE A 118 -9.26 -3.54 6.61
CA PHE A 118 -10.24 -4.61 6.69
C PHE A 118 -11.19 -4.43 7.88
N ASN A 119 -10.67 -4.10 9.07
CA ASN A 119 -11.50 -3.88 10.25
C ASN A 119 -12.43 -2.66 10.10
N GLU A 120 -11.97 -1.60 9.42
CA GLU A 120 -12.79 -0.42 9.13
C GLU A 120 -13.91 -0.75 8.13
N GLU A 121 -13.59 -1.42 7.02
CA GLU A 121 -14.56 -1.90 6.03
C GLU A 121 -15.57 -2.87 6.67
N ALA A 122 -15.07 -3.78 7.52
CA ALA A 122 -15.89 -4.74 8.23
C ALA A 122 -16.89 -4.06 9.17
N LYS A 123 -16.43 -3.07 9.93
CA LYS A 123 -17.30 -2.29 10.82
C LYS A 123 -18.34 -1.49 10.02
N ALA A 124 -17.94 -0.86 8.92
CA ALA A 124 -18.85 -0.10 8.08
C ALA A 124 -19.94 -1.00 7.46
N LEU A 125 -19.58 -2.20 7.02
CA LEU A 125 -20.53 -3.17 6.48
C LEU A 125 -21.45 -3.73 7.57
N ASP A 126 -20.92 -4.03 8.76
CA ASP A 126 -21.72 -4.42 9.92
C ASP A 126 -22.76 -3.34 10.27
N GLU A 127 -22.35 -2.06 10.30
CA GLU A 127 -23.27 -0.93 10.53
C GLU A 127 -24.35 -0.83 9.44
N LYS A 128 -24.01 -1.03 8.16
CA LYS A 128 -24.98 -1.04 7.06
C LYS A 128 -25.98 -2.19 7.19
N LEU A 129 -25.52 -3.39 7.57
CA LEU A 129 -26.37 -4.55 7.77
C LEU A 129 -27.37 -4.32 8.92
N HIS A 130 -27.00 -3.61 9.98
CA HIS A 130 -27.92 -3.27 11.07
C HIS A 130 -28.97 -2.21 10.70
N HIS A 131 -28.77 -1.47 9.61
CA HIS A 131 -29.67 -0.41 9.16
C HIS A 131 -30.24 -0.68 7.76
N LEU A 132 -30.48 -1.96 7.46
CA LEU A 132 -31.10 -2.38 6.21
C LEU A 132 -32.50 -1.76 6.04
N THR A 133 -32.84 -1.49 4.79
CA THR A 133 -34.11 -0.96 4.33
C THR A 133 -34.50 -1.66 3.04
N THR A 134 -35.75 -1.48 2.61
CA THR A 134 -36.25 -2.02 1.35
C THR A 134 -35.65 -1.36 0.10
N ASN A 135 -34.85 -0.31 0.25
CA ASN A 135 -34.10 0.30 -0.84
C ASN A 135 -32.67 -0.26 -0.96
N ASP A 136 -32.29 -1.22 -0.12
CA ASP A 136 -30.94 -1.78 -0.12
C ASP A 136 -30.83 -3.01 -1.02
N PHE A 137 -29.67 -3.11 -1.67
CA PHE A 137 -29.19 -4.31 -2.35
C PHE A 137 -27.97 -4.82 -1.59
N ILE A 138 -27.99 -6.10 -1.25
CA ILE A 138 -26.87 -6.79 -0.62
C ILE A 138 -26.07 -7.49 -1.72
N THR A 139 -24.81 -7.12 -1.89
CA THR A 139 -23.92 -7.80 -2.83
C THR A 139 -23.33 -9.03 -2.15
N VAL A 140 -23.54 -10.20 -2.77
CA VAL A 140 -22.99 -11.47 -2.29
C VAL A 140 -22.14 -12.13 -3.37
N GLU A 141 -21.07 -12.79 -2.96
CA GLU A 141 -20.17 -13.54 -3.83
C GLU A 141 -20.40 -15.04 -3.60
N LYS A 142 -20.71 -15.77 -4.68
CA LYS A 142 -20.82 -17.24 -4.60
C LYS A 142 -19.43 -17.87 -4.42
N MET A 143 -19.32 -18.78 -3.46
CA MET A 143 -18.10 -19.56 -3.22
C MET A 143 -18.08 -20.81 -4.11
N ASP A 144 -17.77 -20.66 -5.40
CA ASP A 144 -17.72 -21.76 -6.38
C ASP A 144 -16.35 -21.86 -7.09
N GLY A 145 -15.32 -22.17 -6.29
CA GLY A 145 -13.98 -22.45 -6.81
C GLY A 145 -13.37 -21.29 -7.61
N ILE A 146 -13.14 -21.51 -8.91
CA ILE A 146 -12.36 -20.61 -9.80
C ILE A 146 -13.22 -19.46 -10.35
N ASN A 147 -14.55 -19.61 -10.39
CA ASN A 147 -15.46 -18.65 -11.00
C ASN A 147 -16.38 -18.04 -9.93
N SER A 148 -15.87 -17.05 -9.19
CA SER A 148 -16.70 -16.21 -8.33
C SER A 148 -17.56 -15.30 -9.21
N TYR A 149 -18.88 -15.38 -9.08
CA TYR A 149 -19.78 -14.37 -9.61
C TYR A 149 -20.48 -13.65 -8.47
N GLU A 150 -20.68 -12.34 -8.66
CA GLU A 150 -21.45 -11.51 -7.76
C GLU A 150 -22.94 -11.66 -8.09
N LEU A 151 -23.74 -11.68 -7.03
CA LEU A 151 -25.19 -11.71 -7.07
C LEU A 151 -25.71 -10.59 -6.18
N TYR A 152 -26.78 -9.92 -6.60
CA TYR A 152 -27.35 -8.80 -5.87
C TYR A 152 -28.68 -9.24 -5.25
N LEU A 153 -28.81 -9.12 -3.94
CA LEU A 153 -30.03 -9.48 -3.23
C LEU A 153 -30.79 -8.20 -2.89
N LYS A 154 -31.86 -7.92 -3.65
CA LYS A 154 -32.75 -6.79 -3.37
C LYS A 154 -33.56 -7.09 -2.12
N VAL A 155 -33.48 -6.25 -1.10
CA VAL A 155 -34.31 -6.37 0.11
C VAL A 155 -35.74 -5.95 -0.18
N GLU A 156 -36.69 -6.86 -0.04
CA GLU A 156 -38.11 -6.59 -0.26
C GLU A 156 -38.87 -6.28 1.01
N ASP A 157 -38.55 -6.99 2.09
CA ASP A 157 -39.25 -6.86 3.37
C ASP A 157 -38.34 -7.26 4.53
N ILE A 158 -38.54 -6.64 5.69
CA ILE A 158 -37.77 -6.87 6.92
C ILE A 158 -38.75 -6.98 8.09
N ASN A 159 -38.88 -8.19 8.65
CA ASN A 159 -39.75 -8.49 9.78
C ASN A 159 -38.96 -9.13 10.92
N GLY A 160 -38.34 -8.32 11.76
CA GLY A 160 -37.50 -8.81 12.86
C GLY A 160 -36.26 -9.52 12.33
N ASP A 161 -36.13 -10.81 12.59
CA ASP A 161 -35.03 -11.64 12.08
C ASP A 161 -35.29 -12.13 10.64
N ASP A 162 -36.52 -12.07 10.13
CA ASP A 162 -36.82 -12.53 8.76
C ASP A 162 -36.62 -11.42 7.73
N ILE A 163 -35.83 -11.70 6.70
CA ILE A 163 -35.60 -10.81 5.56
C ILE A 163 -36.05 -11.52 4.28
N ALA A 164 -36.94 -10.89 3.54
CA ALA A 164 -37.28 -11.32 2.19
C ALA A 164 -36.38 -10.60 1.19
N VAL A 165 -35.71 -11.36 0.33
CA VAL A 165 -34.84 -10.82 -0.72
C VAL A 165 -35.16 -11.40 -2.08
N THR A 166 -34.97 -10.61 -3.13
CA THR A 166 -35.07 -11.05 -4.51
C THR A 166 -33.67 -11.10 -5.14
N PRO A 167 -33.18 -12.28 -5.55
CA PRO A 167 -31.89 -12.39 -6.25
C PRO A 167 -31.94 -11.76 -7.65
N VAL A 168 -30.94 -10.95 -7.97
CA VAL A 168 -30.79 -10.24 -9.24
C VAL A 168 -29.41 -10.56 -9.80
N ILE A 169 -29.37 -11.25 -10.93
CA ILE A 169 -28.14 -11.55 -11.67
C ILE A 169 -27.85 -10.37 -12.58
N CYS A 170 -26.72 -9.70 -12.36
CA CYS A 170 -26.26 -8.59 -13.19
C CYS A 170 -24.78 -8.75 -13.51
N THR A 171 -24.39 -8.45 -14.75
CA THR A 171 -22.99 -8.51 -15.19
C THR A 171 -22.20 -7.23 -14.85
N SER A 172 -22.85 -6.22 -14.28
CA SER A 172 -22.23 -4.98 -13.86
C SER A 172 -22.42 -4.74 -12.37
N ASP A 173 -21.40 -4.19 -11.74
CA ASP A 173 -21.34 -3.67 -10.37
C ASP A 173 -21.91 -2.26 -10.20
N LYS A 174 -22.39 -1.64 -11.27
CA LYS A 174 -22.87 -0.26 -11.26
C LYS A 174 -24.27 -0.23 -10.66
N PRO A 175 -24.50 0.51 -9.56
CA PRO A 175 -25.77 0.49 -8.84
C PRO A 175 -27.01 0.68 -9.72
N MET A 176 -27.01 1.66 -10.62
CA MET A 176 -28.17 1.89 -11.46
C MET A 176 -28.39 0.82 -12.55
N ILE A 177 -27.36 0.11 -12.99
CA ILE A 177 -27.55 -1.02 -13.92
C ILE A 177 -28.20 -2.18 -13.18
N VAL A 178 -27.74 -2.49 -11.96
CA VAL A 178 -28.35 -3.49 -11.08
C VAL A 178 -29.82 -3.14 -10.80
N GLU A 179 -30.09 -1.86 -10.51
CA GLU A 179 -31.44 -1.36 -10.28
C GLU A 179 -32.34 -1.51 -11.51
N ASN A 180 -31.83 -1.18 -12.70
CA ASN A 180 -32.56 -1.33 -13.95
C ASN A 180 -32.86 -2.81 -14.26
N GLU A 181 -31.91 -3.71 -14.02
CA GLU A 181 -32.14 -5.16 -14.20
C GLU A 181 -33.21 -5.68 -13.23
N TYR A 182 -33.17 -5.26 -11.97
CA TYR A 182 -34.24 -5.56 -11.02
C TYR A 182 -35.59 -5.02 -11.51
N THR A 183 -35.66 -3.74 -11.87
CA THR A 183 -36.90 -3.06 -12.26
C THR A 183 -37.53 -3.69 -13.51
N LYS A 184 -36.70 -4.08 -14.48
CA LYS A 184 -37.13 -4.74 -15.73
C LYS A 184 -37.82 -6.08 -15.46
N HIS A 185 -37.43 -6.77 -14.39
CA HIS A 185 -37.96 -8.09 -14.03
C HIS A 185 -38.81 -8.07 -12.74
N ALA A 186 -39.12 -6.87 -12.23
CA ALA A 186 -39.88 -6.69 -11.01
C ALA A 186 -41.23 -7.41 -11.11
N GLY A 187 -41.55 -8.23 -10.10
CA GLY A 187 -42.78 -9.03 -10.06
C GLY A 187 -42.72 -10.40 -10.76
N THR A 188 -41.64 -10.73 -11.48
CA THR A 188 -41.44 -12.08 -12.03
C THR A 188 -40.33 -12.86 -11.34
N LEU A 189 -39.40 -12.16 -10.67
CA LEU A 189 -38.34 -12.79 -9.89
C LEU A 189 -38.89 -13.33 -8.56
N PRO A 190 -38.56 -14.57 -8.18
CA PRO A 190 -38.99 -15.13 -6.91
C PRO A 190 -38.21 -14.51 -5.75
N SER A 191 -38.93 -14.14 -4.68
CA SER A 191 -38.31 -13.75 -3.42
C SER A 191 -38.02 -14.97 -2.55
N VAL A 192 -36.87 -14.94 -1.89
CA VAL A 192 -36.40 -15.96 -0.95
C VAL A 192 -36.35 -15.34 0.44
N LYS A 193 -36.74 -16.09 1.47
CA LYS A 193 -36.60 -15.68 2.86
C LYS A 193 -35.28 -16.19 3.43
N MET A 194 -34.59 -15.34 4.16
CA MET A 194 -33.41 -15.68 4.94
C MET A 194 -33.46 -14.98 6.30
N SER A 195 -32.78 -15.52 7.30
CA SER A 195 -32.67 -14.84 8.58
C SER A 195 -31.55 -13.80 8.57
N TYR A 196 -31.74 -12.72 9.31
CA TYR A 196 -30.73 -11.70 9.55
C TYR A 196 -29.49 -12.31 10.22
N LYS A 197 -29.69 -13.24 11.15
CA LYS A 197 -28.59 -14.04 11.72
C LYS A 197 -27.75 -14.77 10.67
N ASN A 198 -28.38 -15.38 9.65
CA ASN A 198 -27.65 -16.06 8.57
C ASN A 198 -26.92 -15.06 7.67
N LEU A 199 -27.52 -13.89 7.42
CA LEU A 199 -26.87 -12.81 6.70
C LEU A 199 -25.60 -12.32 7.42
N LEU A 200 -25.67 -12.13 8.74
CA LEU A 200 -24.52 -11.75 9.55
C LEU A 200 -23.42 -12.83 9.66
N SER A 201 -23.77 -14.12 9.50
CA SER A 201 -22.76 -15.19 9.45
C SER A 201 -22.06 -15.31 8.11
N ALA A 202 -22.69 -14.84 7.03
CA ALA A 202 -22.10 -14.79 5.69
C ALA A 202 -21.05 -13.66 5.55
N PHE A 203 -20.95 -12.76 6.52
CA PHE A 203 -19.99 -11.66 6.56
C PHE A 203 -18.64 -12.11 7.13
N PRO A 204 -17.50 -11.85 6.45
CA PRO A 204 -16.19 -12.25 6.96
C PRO A 204 -15.74 -11.37 8.13
N LYS A 205 -15.53 -11.97 9.30
CA LYS A 205 -15.16 -11.27 10.55
C LYS A 205 -13.66 -11.25 10.83
N GLU A 206 -12.89 -12.03 10.08
CA GLU A 206 -11.46 -12.21 10.32
C GLU A 206 -10.64 -11.90 9.06
N TYR A 207 -9.41 -11.43 9.26
CA TYR A 207 -8.45 -11.19 8.19
C TYR A 207 -7.49 -12.38 8.07
N ASP A 208 -7.41 -12.99 6.89
CA ASP A 208 -6.44 -14.04 6.58
C ASP A 208 -5.13 -13.41 6.10
N SER A 209 -4.16 -13.35 7.02
CA SER A 209 -2.82 -12.83 6.76
C SER A 209 -2.03 -13.62 5.72
N SER A 210 -2.35 -14.91 5.51
CA SER A 210 -1.68 -15.74 4.51
C SER A 210 -2.12 -15.42 3.09
N ARG A 211 -3.37 -14.96 2.93
CA ARG A 211 -3.98 -14.58 1.64
C ARG A 211 -3.99 -13.09 1.41
N GLY A 212 -3.68 -12.29 2.42
CA GLY A 212 -3.75 -10.83 2.35
C GLY A 212 -5.18 -10.29 2.21
N ALA A 213 -6.18 -11.09 2.57
CA ALA A 213 -7.60 -10.84 2.28
C ALA A 213 -8.49 -11.25 3.46
N ALA A 214 -9.79 -10.98 3.36
CA ALA A 214 -10.79 -11.48 4.30
C ALA A 214 -10.70 -13.03 4.40
N ALA A 215 -10.85 -13.57 5.61
CA ALA A 215 -10.89 -15.01 5.85
C ALA A 215 -12.19 -15.59 5.29
N MET A 216 -12.17 -15.93 4.00
CA MET A 216 -13.27 -16.58 3.29
C MET A 216 -13.35 -18.06 3.69
N ARG A 217 -13.76 -18.35 4.94
CA ARG A 217 -13.59 -19.72 5.48
C ARG A 217 -14.74 -20.69 5.24
N GLN A 218 -15.90 -20.28 4.75
CA GLN A 218 -16.90 -21.24 4.22
C GLN A 218 -18.12 -20.62 3.50
N GLY A 219 -18.30 -19.30 3.55
CA GLY A 219 -19.58 -18.69 3.14
C GLY A 219 -20.74 -19.20 4.01
N THR A 220 -21.97 -18.79 3.70
CA THR A 220 -23.18 -19.33 4.33
C THR A 220 -24.23 -19.54 3.25
N SER A 221 -25.04 -20.59 3.37
CA SER A 221 -26.19 -20.77 2.49
C SER A 221 -27.27 -19.75 2.82
N LEU A 222 -27.45 -18.79 1.91
CA LEU A 222 -28.42 -17.69 2.05
C LEU A 222 -29.72 -17.96 1.29
N LEU A 223 -29.64 -18.63 0.15
CA LEU A 223 -30.75 -18.72 -0.81
C LEU A 223 -31.45 -20.09 -0.84
N ASN A 224 -31.05 -21.02 0.04
CA ASN A 224 -31.55 -22.39 0.10
C ASN A 224 -31.41 -23.18 -1.22
N ASP A 225 -30.43 -22.81 -2.05
CA ASP A 225 -30.10 -23.43 -3.34
C ASP A 225 -28.94 -24.44 -3.24
N GLY A 226 -28.46 -24.70 -2.02
CA GLY A 226 -27.32 -25.58 -1.75
C GLY A 226 -25.96 -24.90 -1.90
N GLU A 227 -25.94 -23.62 -2.27
CA GLU A 227 -24.71 -22.86 -2.50
C GLU A 227 -24.35 -22.00 -1.28
N ASN A 228 -23.07 -21.65 -1.17
CA ASN A 228 -22.54 -20.81 -0.10
C ASN A 228 -22.14 -19.43 -0.64
N TYR A 229 -22.51 -18.40 0.12
CA TYR A 229 -22.33 -17.01 -0.25
C TYR A 229 -21.55 -16.24 0.82
N VAL A 230 -20.79 -15.24 0.39
CA VAL A 230 -20.13 -14.28 1.27
C VAL A 230 -20.68 -12.89 0.98
N VAL A 231 -21.08 -12.15 2.02
CA VAL A 231 -21.54 -10.77 1.88
C VAL A 231 -20.35 -9.86 1.65
N LYS A 232 -20.43 -9.01 0.61
CA LYS A 232 -19.35 -8.12 0.16
C LYS A 232 -19.64 -6.67 0.45
N ASP A 233 -20.87 -6.23 0.22
CA ASP A 233 -21.30 -4.86 0.47
C ASP A 233 -22.81 -4.79 0.61
N VAL A 234 -23.28 -3.65 1.11
CA VAL A 234 -24.68 -3.23 1.07
C VAL A 234 -24.71 -1.83 0.45
N VAL A 235 -25.50 -1.68 -0.61
CA VAL A 235 -25.67 -0.43 -1.32
C VAL A 235 -27.13 -0.02 -1.24
N ARG A 236 -27.39 1.25 -0.92
CA ARG A 236 -28.74 1.83 -0.98
C ARG A 236 -29.00 2.39 -2.36
N HIS A 237 -29.98 1.84 -3.06
CA HIS A 237 -30.37 2.19 -4.43
C HIS A 237 -31.56 3.17 -4.46
N PHE A 238 -32.09 3.44 -5.66
CA PHE A 238 -33.24 4.31 -5.92
C PHE A 238 -33.03 5.75 -5.46
N LYS A 239 -31.79 6.24 -5.62
CA LYS A 239 -31.37 7.58 -5.21
C LYS A 239 -30.08 7.98 -5.93
N PRO A 240 -29.65 9.25 -5.87
CA PRO A 240 -28.31 9.65 -6.25
C PRO A 240 -27.29 8.95 -5.35
N ILE A 241 -26.15 8.50 -5.88
CA ILE A 241 -25.09 7.82 -5.10
C ILE A 241 -23.78 8.52 -5.41
N VAL A 242 -23.35 9.40 -4.49
CA VAL A 242 -22.19 10.27 -4.71
C VAL A 242 -20.90 9.62 -4.21
N LYS A 243 -19.87 9.63 -5.05
CA LYS A 243 -18.50 9.20 -4.71
C LYS A 243 -17.50 10.28 -5.09
N VAL A 244 -16.45 10.45 -4.29
CA VAL A 244 -15.33 11.34 -4.62
C VAL A 244 -14.24 10.55 -5.32
N ASN A 245 -13.71 11.08 -6.42
CA ASN A 245 -12.53 10.54 -7.10
C ASN A 245 -11.26 11.14 -6.50
N PHE A 246 -11.12 12.45 -6.64
CA PHE A 246 -9.99 13.21 -6.12
C PHE A 246 -10.39 14.68 -5.95
N ALA A 247 -9.57 15.41 -5.20
CA ALA A 247 -9.68 16.85 -5.09
C ALA A 247 -8.36 17.52 -5.48
N ASN A 248 -8.44 18.59 -6.26
CA ASN A 248 -7.33 19.46 -6.57
C ASN A 248 -7.47 20.76 -5.79
N PHE A 249 -6.35 21.23 -5.25
CA PHE A 249 -6.28 22.34 -4.33
C PHE A 249 -5.32 23.39 -4.87
N TYR A 250 -5.85 24.57 -5.22
CA TYR A 250 -5.07 25.71 -5.65
C TYR A 250 -5.28 26.88 -4.69
N THR A 251 -4.44 27.91 -4.78
CA THR A 251 -4.63 29.12 -3.98
C THR A 251 -5.92 29.80 -4.41
N GLY A 252 -6.90 29.90 -3.52
CA GLY A 252 -8.18 30.56 -3.76
C GLY A 252 -9.24 29.70 -4.45
N THR A 253 -8.92 28.48 -4.90
CA THR A 253 -9.89 27.59 -5.55
C THR A 253 -9.73 26.14 -5.14
N ILE A 254 -10.84 25.42 -5.15
CA ILE A 254 -10.93 23.98 -4.91
C ILE A 254 -11.77 23.33 -6.01
N ASN A 255 -11.33 22.16 -6.44
CA ASN A 255 -11.98 21.39 -7.49
C ASN A 255 -12.12 19.94 -7.00
N ILE A 256 -13.34 19.49 -6.69
CA ILE A 256 -13.60 18.13 -6.20
C ILE A 256 -14.27 17.35 -7.30
N ARG A 257 -13.54 16.40 -7.90
CA ARG A 257 -14.08 15.51 -8.91
C ARG A 257 -14.88 14.41 -8.26
N CYS A 258 -16.14 14.30 -8.65
CA CYS A 258 -17.10 13.36 -8.10
C CYS A 258 -17.70 12.48 -9.21
N TYR A 259 -18.31 11.38 -8.79
CA TYR A 259 -19.16 10.52 -9.61
C TYR A 259 -20.53 10.36 -8.96
N ASN A 260 -21.59 10.32 -9.76
CA ASN A 260 -22.92 9.91 -9.32
C ASN A 260 -23.31 8.58 -9.96
N GLU A 261 -23.23 7.50 -9.21
CA GLU A 261 -23.51 6.15 -9.71
C GLU A 261 -24.99 5.75 -9.65
N GLY A 262 -25.81 6.61 -9.05
CA GLY A 262 -27.25 6.43 -8.93
C GLY A 262 -28.05 7.34 -9.88
N TRP A 263 -29.21 7.78 -9.41
CA TRP A 263 -30.12 8.63 -10.17
C TRP A 263 -29.56 10.02 -10.44
N PRO A 264 -29.87 10.63 -11.59
CA PRO A 264 -29.59 12.05 -11.83
C PRO A 264 -30.22 12.93 -10.75
N ALA A 265 -29.56 14.04 -10.44
CA ALA A 265 -30.04 15.00 -9.46
C ALA A 265 -29.57 16.41 -9.80
N THR A 266 -30.13 17.41 -9.14
CA THR A 266 -29.69 18.79 -9.21
C THR A 266 -29.21 19.23 -7.83
N ILE A 267 -28.09 19.95 -7.78
CA ILE A 267 -27.59 20.54 -6.54
C ILE A 267 -28.49 21.72 -6.17
N THR A 268 -29.17 21.66 -5.03
CA THR A 268 -30.10 22.72 -4.60
C THR A 268 -29.52 23.60 -3.50
N GLU A 269 -28.56 23.09 -2.73
CA GLU A 269 -27.95 23.83 -1.63
C GLU A 269 -26.51 23.36 -1.38
N MET A 270 -25.64 24.29 -1.01
CA MET A 270 -24.28 24.04 -0.55
C MET A 270 -24.02 24.89 0.70
N LYS A 271 -23.85 24.25 1.86
CA LYS A 271 -23.70 24.95 3.15
C LYS A 271 -22.40 24.59 3.83
N ASN A 272 -21.52 25.57 4.02
CA ASN A 272 -20.31 25.38 4.82
C ASN A 272 -20.66 25.16 6.30
N LEU A 273 -20.04 24.14 6.89
CA LEU A 273 -19.99 23.88 8.33
C LEU A 273 -18.65 24.31 8.93
N VAL A 274 -17.56 24.17 8.15
CA VAL A 274 -16.20 24.61 8.50
C VAL A 274 -15.56 25.23 7.25
N GLY A 275 -14.87 26.36 7.41
CA GLY A 275 -14.31 27.14 6.31
C GLY A 275 -15.34 28.09 5.69
N ASN A 276 -14.93 28.80 4.64
CA ASN A 276 -15.78 29.78 3.96
C ASN A 276 -15.60 29.73 2.42
N ILE A 277 -15.73 28.52 1.87
CA ILE A 277 -15.61 28.28 0.43
C ILE A 277 -16.89 28.77 -0.25
N ASP A 278 -16.78 29.59 -1.29
CA ASP A 278 -17.93 30.02 -2.07
C ASP A 278 -18.28 28.97 -3.13
N TRP A 279 -19.47 28.40 -3.00
CA TRP A 279 -20.05 27.36 -3.85
C TRP A 279 -21.17 27.89 -4.76
N SER A 280 -21.32 29.20 -4.90
CA SER A 280 -22.43 29.84 -5.62
C SER A 280 -22.61 29.31 -7.05
N GLN A 281 -21.51 29.00 -7.74
CA GLN A 281 -21.52 28.46 -9.11
C GLN A 281 -22.06 27.02 -9.20
N MET A 282 -22.16 26.30 -8.07
CA MET A 282 -22.64 24.92 -8.03
C MET A 282 -24.15 24.82 -7.83
N ILE A 283 -24.82 25.88 -7.39
CA ILE A 283 -26.26 25.84 -7.13
C ILE A 283 -27.02 25.75 -8.46
N ASN A 284 -28.03 24.87 -8.51
CA ASN A 284 -28.81 24.51 -9.69
C ASN A 284 -28.01 23.84 -10.81
N THR A 285 -26.84 23.26 -10.50
CA THR A 285 -26.11 22.45 -11.47
C THR A 285 -26.63 21.02 -11.48
N ASP A 286 -26.74 20.45 -12.68
CA ASP A 286 -27.15 19.07 -12.87
C ASP A 286 -26.00 18.11 -12.61
N MET A 287 -26.30 17.05 -11.88
CA MET A 287 -25.43 15.92 -11.62
C MET A 287 -25.91 14.73 -12.45
N PRO A 288 -25.17 14.36 -13.52
CA PRO A 288 -25.57 13.25 -14.36
C PRO A 288 -25.54 11.96 -13.54
N GLY A 289 -26.66 11.23 -13.54
CA GLY A 289 -26.67 9.83 -13.12
C GLY A 289 -25.96 8.96 -14.15
N ARG A 290 -25.63 7.72 -13.80
CA ARG A 290 -24.91 6.80 -14.68
C ARG A 290 -25.80 6.13 -15.76
N GLN A 291 -26.69 6.90 -16.41
CA GLN A 291 -27.74 6.38 -17.30
C GLN A 291 -27.22 6.02 -18.69
N SER A 292 -26.01 6.46 -19.05
CA SER A 292 -25.36 6.16 -20.33
C SER A 292 -23.87 5.89 -20.15
N ASN A 293 -23.20 5.47 -21.24
CA ASN A 293 -21.75 5.30 -21.30
C ASN A 293 -20.96 6.62 -21.16
N TYR A 294 -21.64 7.77 -21.20
CA TYR A 294 -21.05 9.10 -21.03
C TYR A 294 -21.10 9.54 -19.56
N SER A 295 -20.01 10.16 -19.11
CA SER A 295 -19.55 10.11 -17.72
C SER A 295 -20.58 10.55 -16.68
N SER A 296 -20.82 9.72 -15.66
CA SER A 296 -21.42 10.11 -14.36
C SER A 296 -20.53 11.07 -13.55
N GLN A 297 -19.46 11.57 -14.18
CA GLN A 297 -18.48 12.43 -13.56
C GLN A 297 -18.94 13.87 -13.62
N TYR A 298 -18.76 14.57 -12.52
CA TYR A 298 -18.96 16.00 -12.44
C TYR A 298 -17.92 16.59 -11.49
N THR A 299 -17.83 17.91 -11.46
CA THR A 299 -16.82 18.59 -10.65
C THR A 299 -17.48 19.66 -9.80
N LEU A 300 -17.17 19.66 -8.50
CA LEU A 300 -17.56 20.72 -7.59
C LEU A 300 -16.45 21.77 -7.59
N ASP A 301 -16.76 22.95 -8.12
CA ASP A 301 -15.85 24.09 -8.17
C ASP A 301 -16.21 25.10 -7.10
N GLY A 302 -15.27 25.34 -6.18
CA GLY A 302 -15.40 26.30 -5.10
C GLY A 302 -14.31 27.37 -5.18
N THR A 303 -14.64 28.59 -4.77
CA THR A 303 -13.68 29.70 -4.66
C THR A 303 -13.49 30.12 -3.20
N ASN A 304 -12.53 31.01 -2.92
CA ASN A 304 -12.16 31.43 -1.57
C ASN A 304 -11.62 30.29 -0.67
N TYR A 305 -11.12 29.21 -1.28
CA TYR A 305 -10.44 28.15 -0.55
C TYR A 305 -9.01 28.58 -0.14
N LYS A 306 -8.67 28.38 1.13
CA LYS A 306 -7.33 28.62 1.67
C LYS A 306 -6.58 27.30 1.78
N ARG A 307 -5.48 27.18 1.04
CA ARG A 307 -4.70 25.95 0.96
C ARG A 307 -4.21 25.49 2.33
N GLY A 308 -4.58 24.27 2.70
CA GLY A 308 -4.16 23.63 3.95
C GLY A 308 -5.11 23.89 5.13
N GLU A 309 -6.13 24.75 4.96
CA GLU A 309 -7.18 24.89 5.97
C GLU A 309 -8.21 23.75 5.83
N PRO A 310 -8.68 23.20 6.97
CA PRO A 310 -9.75 22.21 6.94
C PRO A 310 -11.05 22.85 6.44
N TYR A 311 -11.87 22.05 5.78
CA TYR A 311 -13.22 22.47 5.39
C TYR A 311 -14.20 21.34 5.58
N LYS A 312 -15.46 21.74 5.75
CA LYS A 312 -16.59 20.83 5.88
C LYS A 312 -17.82 21.51 5.31
N PHE A 313 -18.58 20.84 4.47
CA PHE A 313 -19.82 21.38 3.92
C PHE A 313 -20.86 20.28 3.70
N VAL A 314 -22.13 20.69 3.61
CA VAL A 314 -23.25 19.83 3.24
C VAL A 314 -23.76 20.25 1.86
N MET A 315 -23.86 19.28 0.97
CA MET A 315 -24.49 19.39 -0.34
C MET A 315 -25.89 18.76 -0.27
N THR A 316 -26.92 19.54 -0.60
CA THR A 316 -28.28 19.03 -0.77
C THR A 316 -28.54 18.79 -2.25
N LEU A 317 -29.00 17.58 -2.59
CA LEU A 317 -29.39 17.16 -3.93
C LEU A 317 -30.89 16.95 -3.99
N LYS A 318 -31.50 17.28 -5.12
CA LYS A 318 -32.88 16.90 -5.44
C LYS A 318 -32.89 15.98 -6.64
N ASP A 319 -33.44 14.77 -6.49
CA ASP A 319 -33.53 13.81 -7.58
C ASP A 319 -34.66 14.17 -8.58
N THR A 320 -34.75 13.39 -9.65
CA THR A 320 -35.77 13.54 -10.70
C THR A 320 -37.20 13.31 -10.23
N THR A 321 -37.40 12.66 -9.08
CA THR A 321 -38.72 12.43 -8.46
C THR A 321 -39.08 13.52 -7.44
N GLY A 322 -38.15 14.42 -7.15
CA GLY A 322 -38.31 15.54 -6.24
C GLY A 322 -37.89 15.27 -4.80
N HIS A 323 -37.38 14.09 -4.48
CA HIS A 323 -36.85 13.77 -3.16
C HIS A 323 -35.50 14.44 -2.94
N SER A 324 -35.23 14.83 -1.68
CA SER A 324 -34.01 15.54 -1.31
C SER A 324 -33.07 14.65 -0.50
N TYR A 325 -31.78 14.68 -0.83
CA TYR A 325 -30.72 13.91 -0.18
C TYR A 325 -29.60 14.84 0.26
N LYS A 326 -28.93 14.52 1.36
CA LYS A 326 -27.85 15.34 1.91
C LYS A 326 -26.55 14.55 2.00
N TYR A 327 -25.48 15.20 1.54
CA TYR A 327 -24.14 14.65 1.54
C TYR A 327 -23.19 15.60 2.26
N GLU A 328 -22.52 15.11 3.28
CA GLU A 328 -21.48 15.82 4.01
C GLU A 328 -20.12 15.51 3.41
N PHE A 329 -19.37 16.56 3.08
CA PHE A 329 -17.99 16.49 2.61
C PHE A 329 -17.07 17.06 3.68
N GLU A 330 -16.00 16.35 4.01
CA GLU A 330 -15.03 16.75 5.02
C GLU A 330 -13.60 16.57 4.53
N ASN A 331 -12.76 17.57 4.76
CA ASN A 331 -11.32 17.49 4.63
C ASN A 331 -10.65 18.01 5.90
N LYS A 332 -9.79 17.18 6.50
CA LYS A 332 -9.07 17.48 7.76
C LYS A 332 -7.68 18.09 7.54
N GLY A 333 -7.49 18.90 6.49
CA GLY A 333 -6.21 19.50 6.13
C GLY A 333 -5.26 18.54 5.39
N SER A 334 -5.81 17.57 4.65
CA SER A 334 -5.05 16.58 3.87
C SER A 334 -5.47 16.63 2.39
N ASN A 335 -4.94 15.76 1.54
CA ASN A 335 -5.42 15.66 0.15
C ASN A 335 -6.69 14.79 0.01
N ASN A 336 -7.16 14.17 1.09
CA ASN A 336 -8.29 13.25 1.06
C ASN A 336 -9.58 13.94 1.49
N VAL A 337 -10.64 13.76 0.71
CA VAL A 337 -12.00 14.21 1.03
C VAL A 337 -12.82 13.00 1.41
N VAL A 338 -13.42 13.04 2.59
CA VAL A 338 -14.37 12.03 3.06
C VAL A 338 -15.77 12.53 2.70
N ILE A 339 -16.61 11.63 2.18
CA ILE A 339 -18.02 11.89 1.91
C ILE A 339 -18.89 10.95 2.76
N ARG A 340 -19.98 11.48 3.31
CA ARG A 340 -20.98 10.71 4.07
C ARG A 340 -22.37 11.19 3.68
N GLU A 341 -23.30 10.26 3.55
CA GLU A 341 -24.72 10.60 3.46
C GLU A 341 -25.27 10.88 4.87
N LEU A 342 -26.18 11.86 5.00
CA LEU A 342 -26.77 12.31 6.26
C LEU A 342 -28.19 11.81 6.51
#